data_AF-A0A3M2BJB9-F1
#
_entry.id   AF-A0A3M2BJB9-F1
#
_cell.length_a   1.000
_cell.length_b   1.000
_cell.length_c   1.000
_cell.angle_alpha   90.00
_cell.angle_beta   90.00
_cell.angle_gamma   90.00
#
_symmetry.space_group_name_H-M   'P 1'
#
loop_
_entity.id
_entity.type
_entity.pdbx_description
1 polymer ?
#
loop_
_entity_poly.entity_id
_entity_poly.type
_entity_poly.pdbx_seq_one_letter_code
_entity_poly.pdbx_strand_id
1 'polypeptide(L)'
;AQAFNLNYYELHYEDLVQNPEDELRRLLNFLDLDWDDRCLTFQNTAQPVMTASYDQVKKGLYTSSLKKAIHYPGPYQEMTEAARDMLAKLGYLE
;
A
#
# COMPACT_ATOMS: atom_id res chain seq x y z
N ALA A 1 -23.20 16.21 -0.47
CA ALA A 1 -21.73 16.38 -0.29
C ALA A 1 -21.19 17.01 -1.55
N GLN A 2 -20.36 18.05 -1.43
CA GLN A 2 -19.72 18.67 -2.59
C GLN A 2 -18.58 17.76 -3.06
N ALA A 3 -18.64 17.27 -4.30
CA ALA A 3 -17.59 16.45 -4.86
C ALA A 3 -16.38 17.35 -5.14
N PHE A 4 -15.27 17.12 -4.44
CA PHE A 4 -14.00 17.74 -4.77
C PHE A 4 -13.43 17.01 -5.98
N ASN A 5 -13.16 17.74 -7.06
CA ASN A 5 -12.46 17.21 -8.22
C ASN A 5 -10.96 17.12 -7.87
N LEU A 6 -10.60 16.10 -7.11
CA LEU A 6 -9.20 15.82 -6.75
C LEU A 6 -8.57 15.01 -7.87
N ASN A 7 -7.41 15.46 -8.35
CA ASN A 7 -6.54 14.62 -9.14
C ASN A 7 -5.78 13.71 -8.17
N TYR A 8 -6.13 12.43 -8.11
CA TYR A 8 -5.51 11.45 -7.22
C TYR A 8 -5.19 10.17 -7.97
N TYR A 9 -4.17 9.44 -7.47
CA TYR A 9 -3.80 8.11 -7.94
C TYR A 9 -4.13 7.10 -6.85
N GLU A 10 -4.93 6.10 -7.19
CA GLU A 10 -5.23 4.99 -6.29
C GLU A 10 -4.18 3.90 -6.46
N LEU A 11 -3.56 3.50 -5.36
CA LEU A 11 -2.55 2.45 -5.32
C LEU A 11 -2.95 1.41 -4.27
N HIS A 12 -3.08 0.17 -4.70
CA HIS A 12 -3.34 -0.96 -3.80
C HIS A 12 -2.02 -1.46 -3.23
N TYR A 13 -1.95 -1.60 -1.91
CA TYR A 13 -0.73 -2.05 -1.23
C TYR A 13 -0.29 -3.42 -1.74
N GLU A 14 -1.26 -4.30 -1.99
CA GLU A 14 -1.08 -5.64 -2.52
C GLU A 14 -0.34 -5.63 -3.85
N ASP A 15 -0.77 -4.79 -4.80
CA ASP A 15 -0.15 -4.67 -6.12
C ASP A 15 1.26 -4.11 -6.01
N LEU A 16 1.49 -3.11 -5.15
CA LEU A 16 2.81 -2.53 -4.93
C LEU A 16 3.82 -3.56 -4.42
N VAL A 17 3.46 -4.40 -3.45
CA VAL A 17 4.42 -5.37 -2.90
C VAL A 17 4.60 -6.60 -3.80
N GLN A 18 3.66 -6.87 -4.71
CA GLN A 18 3.75 -7.98 -5.67
C GLN A 18 4.47 -7.57 -6.97
N ASN A 19 4.23 -6.36 -7.45
CA ASN A 19 4.73 -5.83 -8.73
C ASN A 19 5.36 -4.44 -8.53
N PRO A 20 6.42 -4.31 -7.70
CA PRO A 20 6.91 -3.03 -7.21
C PRO A 20 7.41 -2.10 -8.32
N GLU A 21 8.13 -2.61 -9.31
CA GLU A 21 8.65 -1.77 -10.39
C GLU A 21 7.51 -1.18 -11.23
N ASP A 22 6.57 -2.01 -11.67
CA ASP A 22 5.46 -1.56 -12.52
C ASP A 22 4.59 -0.51 -11.80
N GLU A 23 4.24 -0.76 -10.54
CA GLU A 23 3.43 0.18 -9.76
C GLU A 23 4.17 1.47 -9.43
N LEU A 24 5.46 1.40 -9.10
CA LEU A 24 6.27 2.61 -8.88
C LEU A 24 6.45 3.42 -10.16
N ARG A 25 6.62 2.77 -11.32
CA ARG A 25 6.69 3.46 -12.62
C ARG A 25 5.39 4.20 -12.93
N ARG A 26 4.23 3.56 -12.70
CA ARG A 26 2.92 4.20 -12.89
C ARG A 26 2.72 5.38 -11.94
N LEU A 27 3.09 5.22 -10.67
CA LEU A 27 3.02 6.28 -9.67
C LEU A 27 3.91 7.47 -10.03
N LEU A 28 5.17 7.23 -10.42
CA LEU A 28 6.08 8.31 -10.82
C LEU A 28 5.59 9.02 -12.09
N ASN A 29 5.06 8.28 -13.06
CA ASN A 29 4.44 8.87 -14.25
C ASN A 29 3.24 9.76 -13.90
N PHE A 30 2.39 9.34 -12.95
CA PHE A 30 1.30 10.19 -12.45
C PHE A 30 1.80 11.49 -11.78
N LEU A 31 2.98 11.45 -11.16
CA LEU A 31 3.61 12.59 -10.50
C LEU A 31 4.51 13.43 -11.44
N ASP A 32 4.60 13.08 -12.73
CA ASP A 32 5.53 13.66 -13.70
C ASP A 32 7.00 13.62 -13.23
N LEU A 33 7.41 12.50 -12.63
CA LEU A 33 8.78 12.26 -12.15
C LEU A 33 9.51 11.19 -12.97
N ASP A 34 10.82 11.40 -13.17
CA ASP A 34 11.69 10.42 -13.81
C ASP A 34 11.91 9.16 -12.95
N TRP A 35 12.13 8.03 -13.62
CA TRP A 35 12.47 6.76 -12.96
C TRP A 35 13.91 6.75 -12.42
N ASP A 36 14.08 6.12 -11.25
CA ASP A 36 15.39 5.80 -10.67
C ASP A 36 15.37 4.42 -10.01
N ASP A 37 16.34 3.55 -10.31
CA ASP A 37 16.42 2.19 -9.75
C ASP A 37 16.54 2.18 -8.22
N ARG A 38 16.96 3.30 -7.61
CA ARG A 38 16.97 3.48 -6.15
C ARG A 38 15.58 3.40 -5.52
N CYS A 39 14.51 3.60 -6.30
CA CYS A 39 13.14 3.39 -5.84
C CYS A 39 12.89 1.94 -5.39
N LEU A 40 13.62 0.95 -5.93
CA LEU A 40 13.52 -0.45 -5.53
C LEU A 40 14.47 -0.83 -4.39
N THR A 41 15.43 0.04 -4.05
CA THR A 41 16.48 -0.22 -3.05
C THR A 41 16.53 0.84 -1.95
N PHE A 42 15.38 1.46 -1.66
CA PHE A 42 15.25 2.54 -0.67
C PHE A 42 15.76 2.17 0.73
N GLN A 43 15.70 0.89 1.11
CA GLN A 43 16.20 0.38 2.39
C GLN A 43 17.71 0.64 2.59
N ASN A 44 18.46 0.81 1.51
CA ASN A 44 19.90 1.11 1.52
C ASN A 44 20.20 2.57 1.86
N THR A 45 19.19 3.44 1.98
CA THR A 45 19.39 4.84 2.35
C THR A 45 19.96 5.00 3.77
N ALA A 46 20.90 5.95 3.92
CA ALA A 46 21.47 6.33 5.20
C ALA A 46 20.51 7.21 6.03
N GLN A 47 19.38 7.64 5.45
CA GLN A 47 18.42 8.50 6.14
C GLN A 47 17.72 7.74 7.29
N PRO A 48 17.62 8.33 8.50
CA PRO A 48 16.91 7.73 9.61
C PRO A 48 15.40 7.78 9.37
N VAL A 49 14.71 6.66 9.63
CA VAL A 49 13.24 6.60 9.62
C VAL A 49 12.77 6.61 11.08
N MET A 50 12.16 7.70 11.51
CA MET A 50 11.80 7.91 12.93
C MET A 50 10.29 7.67 13.15
N THR A 51 9.80 6.50 12.71
CA THR A 51 8.38 6.14 12.78
C THR A 51 8.19 4.74 13.39
N ALA A 52 6.97 4.44 13.83
CA ALA A 52 6.61 3.11 14.36
C ALA A 52 6.83 1.96 13.34
N SER A 53 6.94 2.28 12.06
CA SER A 53 7.18 1.32 10.97
C SER A 53 8.66 1.17 10.61
N TYR A 54 9.60 1.72 11.38
CA TYR A 54 11.04 1.68 11.11
C TYR A 54 11.54 0.28 10.70
N ASP A 55 11.28 -0.72 11.54
CA ASP A 55 11.75 -2.10 11.34
C ASP A 55 11.13 -2.76 10.10
N GLN A 56 9.97 -2.29 9.66
CA GLN A 56 9.29 -2.78 8.46
C GLN A 56 9.89 -2.13 7.22
N VAL A 57 10.06 -0.81 7.23
CA VAL A 57 10.61 -0.03 6.11
C VAL A 57 12.06 -0.44 5.80
N LYS A 58 12.87 -0.70 6.83
CA LYS A 58 14.27 -1.11 6.65
C LYS A 58 14.44 -2.49 5.98
N LYS A 59 13.39 -3.29 5.83
CA LYS A 59 13.45 -4.61 5.17
C LYS A 59 13.26 -4.54 3.66
N GLY A 60 12.90 -3.38 3.10
CA GLY A 60 12.47 -3.27 1.71
C GLY A 60 11.03 -3.76 1.52
N LEU A 61 10.60 -3.93 0.26
CA LEU A 61 9.27 -4.44 -0.06
C LEU A 61 9.22 -5.96 0.12
N TYR A 62 8.15 -6.44 0.76
CA TYR A 62 7.94 -7.85 1.00
C TYR A 62 6.43 -8.17 1.06
N THR A 63 6.09 -9.39 0.66
CA THR A 63 4.71 -9.88 0.62
C THR A 63 4.28 -10.61 1.89
N SER A 64 5.21 -10.85 2.83
CA SER A 64 4.93 -11.65 4.04
C SER A 64 3.88 -11.03 4.98
N SER A 65 3.51 -9.76 4.82
CA SER A 65 2.42 -9.14 5.58
C SER A 65 1.04 -9.27 4.92
N LEU A 66 0.98 -9.71 3.67
CA LEU A 66 -0.29 -9.93 2.98
C LEU A 66 -1.15 -10.94 3.74
N LYS A 67 -2.46 -10.65 3.82
CA LYS A 67 -3.47 -11.53 4.41
C LYS A 67 -3.22 -11.95 5.86
N LYS A 68 -2.28 -11.33 6.60
CA LYS A 68 -2.10 -11.62 8.04
C LYS A 68 -3.38 -11.38 8.83
N ALA A 69 -4.15 -10.37 8.42
CA ALA A 69 -5.36 -9.96 9.11
C ALA A 69 -6.44 -11.05 9.19
N ILE A 70 -6.49 -11.98 8.24
CA ILE A 70 -7.53 -13.03 8.18
C ILE A 70 -7.49 -14.00 9.36
N HIS A 71 -6.34 -14.07 10.06
CA HIS A 71 -6.12 -14.99 11.17
C HIS A 71 -6.52 -14.38 12.52
N TYR A 72 -6.92 -13.11 12.57
CA TYR A 72 -7.34 -12.49 13.83
C TYR A 72 -8.75 -12.94 14.26
N PRO A 73 -9.00 -13.07 15.57
CA PRO A 73 -10.22 -13.67 16.12
C PRO A 73 -11.46 -12.76 16.05
N GLY A 74 -12.61 -13.31 16.47
CA GLY A 74 -13.99 -12.80 16.40
C GLY A 74 -14.20 -11.28 16.25
N PRO A 75 -13.70 -10.41 17.13
CA PRO A 75 -13.92 -8.96 17.01
C PRO A 75 -13.47 -8.35 15.67
N TYR A 76 -12.43 -8.92 15.04
CA TYR A 76 -11.97 -8.47 13.73
C TYR A 76 -12.91 -8.89 12.58
N GLN A 77 -13.63 -10.01 12.75
CA GLN A 77 -14.63 -10.45 11.78
C GLN A 77 -15.87 -9.54 11.81
N GLU A 78 -16.30 -9.12 13.00
CA GLU A 78 -17.39 -8.13 13.15
C GLU A 78 -17.03 -6.80 12.49
N MET A 79 -15.79 -6.34 12.63
CA MET A 79 -15.30 -5.13 11.95
C MET A 79 -15.25 -5.30 10.43
N THR A 80 -14.87 -6.50 9.95
CA THR A 80 -14.83 -6.80 8.51
C THR A 80 -16.23 -6.78 7.91
N GLU A 81 -17.21 -7.36 8.62
CA GLU A 81 -18.62 -7.31 8.23
C GLU A 81 -19.14 -5.88 8.19
N ALA A 82 -18.86 -5.09 9.24
CA ALA A 82 -19.26 -3.69 9.29
C ALA A 82 -18.64 -2.84 8.16
N ALA A 83 -17.46 -3.23 7.66
CA ALA A 83 -16.77 -2.56 6.57
C ALA A 83 -17.07 -3.15 5.17
N ARG A 84 -17.95 -4.16 5.06
CA ARG A 84 -18.20 -4.93 3.83
C ARG A 84 -18.44 -4.05 2.60
N ASP A 85 -19.36 -3.10 2.70
CA ASP A 85 -19.70 -2.22 1.56
C ASP A 85 -18.50 -1.39 1.08
N MET A 86 -17.63 -0.97 1.99
CA MET A 86 -16.42 -0.24 1.65
C MET A 86 -15.40 -1.17 1.00
N LEU A 87 -15.21 -2.38 1.55
CA LEU A 87 -14.32 -3.38 0.98
C LEU A 87 -14.75 -3.78 -0.44
N ALA A 88 -16.06 -3.95 -0.69
CA ALA A 88 -16.59 -4.22 -2.02
C ALA A 88 -16.34 -3.04 -3.00
N LYS A 89 -16.58 -1.80 -2.57
CA LYS A 89 -16.30 -0.61 -3.40
C LYS A 89 -14.82 -0.46 -3.76
N LEU A 90 -13.94 -0.86 -2.86
CA LEU A 90 -12.50 -0.89 -3.05
C LEU A 90 -12.02 -2.16 -3.78
N GLY A 91 -12.90 -3.08 -4.19
CA GLY A 91 -12.55 -4.29 -4.94
C GLY A 91 -11.94 -5.44 -4.12
N TYR A 92 -12.06 -5.39 -2.78
CA TYR A 92 -11.55 -6.45 -1.89
C TYR A 92 -12.54 -7.61 -1.67
N LEU A 93 -13.77 -7.49 -2.15
CA LEU A 93 -14.78 -8.56 -2.11
C LEU A 93 -15.30 -8.81 -3.53
N GLU A 94 -15.45 -10.09 -3.90
CA GLU A 94 -16.14 -10.51 -5.14
C GLU A 94 -17.63 -10.17 -5.11
#